data_AF-A0A662SXY3-F1
#
_entry.id   AF-A0A662SXY3-F1
#
_cell.length_a   1.000
_cell.length_b   1.000
_cell.length_c   1.000
_cell.angle_alpha   90.00
_cell.angle_beta   90.00
_cell.angle_gamma   90.00
#
_symmetry.space_group_name_H-M   'P 1'
#
loop_
_entity.id
_entity.type
_entity.pdbx_description
1 polymer ?
#
loop_
_entity_poly.entity_id
_entity_poly.type
_entity_poly.pdbx_seq_one_letter_code
_entity_poly.pdbx_strand_id
1 'polypeptide(L)'
;MVGVGQLAPDFELDAYFPETGEVKKIKLSGYRGEWVVLCFYPADFTFICPTELRAVGKVYEQLKQMNTEVIAISTDTVYSTR
;
A
#
# COMPACT_ATOMS: atom_id res chain seq x y z
N MET A 1 -5.48 14.25 -12.24
CA MET A 1 -5.29 14.91 -10.93
C MET A 1 -6.37 14.37 -10.02
N VAL A 2 -6.00 13.86 -8.83
CA VAL A 2 -6.97 13.32 -7.87
C VAL A 2 -7.40 14.46 -6.94
N GLY A 3 -8.71 14.68 -6.79
CA GLY A 3 -9.27 15.70 -5.91
C GLY A 3 -9.85 15.09 -4.62
N VAL A 4 -9.76 15.82 -3.51
CA VAL A 4 -10.43 15.43 -2.25
C VAL A 4 -11.95 15.42 -2.45
N GLY A 5 -12.61 14.39 -1.94
CA GLY A 5 -14.06 14.19 -2.09
C GLY A 5 -14.49 13.55 -3.41
N GLN A 6 -13.55 13.28 -4.32
CA GLN A 6 -13.82 12.47 -5.51
C GLN A 6 -13.60 10.99 -5.20
N LEU A 7 -14.26 10.12 -5.98
CA LEU A 7 -13.97 8.70 -5.95
C LEU A 7 -12.51 8.47 -6.34
N ALA A 8 -11.78 7.71 -5.51
CA ALA A 8 -10.44 7.30 -5.83
C ALA A 8 -10.43 6.52 -7.16
N PRO A 9 -9.51 6.82 -8.09
CA PRO A 9 -9.39 6.07 -9.33
C PRO A 9 -9.13 4.59 -9.05
N ASP A 10 -9.88 3.72 -9.71
CA ASP A 10 -9.65 2.29 -9.61
C ASP A 10 -8.34 1.91 -10.33
N PHE A 11 -7.61 0.96 -9.75
CA PHE A 11 -6.37 0.46 -10.32
C PHE A 11 -6.21 -1.02 -9.97
N GLU A 12 -5.41 -1.70 -10.78
CA GLU A 12 -5.01 -3.08 -10.55
C GLU A 12 -3.49 -3.18 -10.66
N LEU A 13 -2.86 -3.77 -9.64
CA LEU A 13 -1.40 -3.85 -9.51
C LEU A 13 -1.00 -5.22 -8.94
N ASP A 14 0.21 -5.66 -9.25
CA ASP A 14 0.80 -6.83 -8.58
C ASP A 14 1.44 -6.37 -7.27
N ALA A 15 1.05 -6.98 -6.15
CA ALA A 15 1.53 -6.65 -4.82
C ALA A 15 2.20 -7.87 -4.18
N TYR A 16 3.32 -7.63 -3.50
CA TYR A 16 4.00 -8.64 -2.70
C TYR A 16 3.39 -8.67 -1.29
N PHE A 17 3.07 -9.88 -0.80
CA PHE A 17 2.55 -10.11 0.55
C PHE A 17 3.64 -10.73 1.42
N PRO A 18 4.27 -9.96 2.33
CA PRO A 18 5.40 -10.44 3.13
C PRO A 18 5.07 -11.64 4.03
N GLU A 19 3.81 -11.72 4.51
CA GLU A 19 3.35 -12.81 5.39
C GLU A 19 3.33 -14.17 4.69
N THR A 20 2.95 -14.21 3.41
CA THR A 20 2.87 -15.44 2.62
C THR A 20 4.05 -15.63 1.69
N GLY A 21 4.82 -14.57 1.43
CA GLY A 21 5.90 -14.55 0.45
C GLY A 21 5.42 -14.63 -1.00
N GLU A 22 4.14 -14.35 -1.27
CA GLU A 22 3.52 -14.49 -2.59
C GLU A 22 3.28 -13.12 -3.24
N VAL A 23 3.30 -13.10 -4.57
CA VAL A 23 2.83 -11.97 -5.36
C VAL A 23 1.38 -12.24 -5.75
N LYS A 24 0.48 -11.30 -5.44
CA LYS A 24 -0.93 -11.37 -5.85
C LYS A 24 -1.34 -10.09 -6.53
N LYS A 25 -2.21 -10.24 -7.52
CA LYS A 25 -2.85 -9.11 -8.20
C LYS A 25 -3.95 -8.56 -7.29
N ILE A 26 -3.83 -7.28 -6.94
CA ILE A 26 -4.80 -6.56 -6.12
C ILE A 26 -5.53 -5.52 -6.97
N LYS A 27 -6.77 -5.23 -6.60
CA LYS A 27 -7.58 -4.21 -7.23
C LYS A 27 -8.19 -3.30 -6.17
N LEU A 28 -8.08 -1.99 -6.32
CA LEU A 28 -8.57 -1.04 -5.30
C LEU A 28 -10.07 -1.26 -5.00
N SER A 29 -10.88 -1.52 -6.03
CA SER A 29 -12.30 -1.82 -5.85
C SER A 29 -12.59 -3.03 -4.95
N GLY A 30 -11.62 -3.94 -4.77
CA GLY A 30 -11.74 -5.11 -3.89
C GLY A 30 -11.80 -4.77 -2.40
N TYR A 31 -11.33 -3.58 -2.02
CA TYR A 31 -11.30 -3.10 -0.63
C TYR A 31 -12.52 -2.22 -0.28
N ARG A 32 -13.56 -2.23 -1.10
CA ARG A 32 -14.79 -1.46 -0.80
C ARG A 32 -15.44 -1.97 0.49
N GLY A 33 -15.74 -1.04 1.39
CA GLY A 33 -16.25 -1.35 2.73
C GLY A 33 -15.18 -1.28 3.82
N GLU A 34 -13.92 -1.15 3.42
CA GLU A 34 -12.77 -0.90 4.29
C GLU A 34 -12.19 0.49 3.98
N TRP A 35 -11.50 1.07 4.95
CA TRP A 35 -10.64 2.22 4.70
C TRP A 35 -9.35 1.74 4.05
N VAL A 36 -8.80 2.52 3.12
CA VAL A 36 -7.53 2.20 2.47
C VAL A 36 -6.61 3.39 2.55
N VAL A 37 -5.42 3.18 3.12
CA VAL A 37 -4.32 4.14 3.12
C VAL A 37 -3.36 3.76 2.01
N LEU A 38 -3.26 4.62 0.99
CA LEU A 38 -2.27 4.47 -0.08
C LEU A 38 -1.04 5.30 0.27
N CYS A 39 0.08 4.63 0.54
CA CYS A 39 1.35 5.26 0.86
C CYS A 39 2.27 5.21 -0.37
N PHE A 40 2.40 6.32 -1.08
CA PHE A 40 3.26 6.41 -2.26
C PHE A 40 4.68 6.82 -1.83
N TYR A 41 5.68 6.05 -2.24
CA TYR A 41 7.10 6.37 -2.00
C TYR A 41 7.90 6.31 -3.31
N PRO A 42 9.02 7.05 -3.42
CA PRO A 42 9.69 7.26 -4.71
C PRO A 42 10.34 6.01 -5.31
N ALA A 43 11.07 5.26 -4.49
CA ALA A 43 11.73 4.02 -4.91
C ALA A 43 12.19 3.18 -3.72
N ASP A 44 12.21 1.86 -3.90
CA ASP A 44 12.80 0.88 -3.00
C ASP A 44 14.30 1.13 -2.77
N PHE A 45 14.79 0.80 -1.56
CA PHE A 45 16.20 0.92 -1.15
C PHE A 45 16.80 2.35 -1.17
N THR A 46 15.96 3.39 -1.17
CA THR A 46 16.39 4.78 -1.04
C THR A 46 16.39 5.26 0.41
N PHE A 47 17.17 6.31 0.71
CA PHE A 47 17.43 6.80 2.07
C PHE A 47 16.20 7.38 2.81
N ILE A 48 15.13 7.74 2.07
CA ILE A 48 13.91 8.36 2.64
C ILE A 48 12.83 7.30 2.93
N CYS A 49 12.92 6.14 2.27
CA CYS A 49 11.96 5.04 2.33
C CYS A 49 11.85 4.32 3.70
N PRO A 50 12.91 4.10 4.51
CA PRO A 50 12.80 3.22 5.67
C PRO A 50 12.10 3.86 6.87
N THR A 51 12.03 5.19 6.98
CA THR A 51 11.42 5.86 8.15
C THR A 51 9.90 5.90 8.07
N GLU A 52 9.35 6.25 6.91
CA GLU A 52 7.90 6.39 6.71
C GLU A 52 7.22 5.02 6.70
N LEU A 53 7.73 4.07 5.92
CA LEU A 53 7.20 2.69 5.89
C LEU A 53 7.31 2.00 7.25
N ARG A 54 8.41 2.22 8.00
CA ARG A 54 8.54 1.69 9.36
C ARG A 54 7.54 2.33 10.32
N ALA A 55 7.28 3.64 10.21
CA ALA A 55 6.30 4.30 11.04
C ALA A 55 4.89 3.76 10.79
N VAL A 56 4.53 3.57 9.52
CA VAL A 56 3.24 2.98 9.13
C VAL A 56 3.15 1.52 9.57
N GLY A 57 4.21 0.73 9.40
CA GLY A 57 4.27 -0.66 9.88
C GLY A 57 4.09 -0.80 11.39
N LYS A 58 4.59 0.15 12.20
CA LYS A 58 4.38 0.16 13.66
C LYS A 58 2.91 0.37 14.07
N VAL A 59 2.14 1.10 13.28
CA VAL A 59 0.73 1.39 13.55
C VAL A 59 -0.23 0.50 12.75
N TYR A 60 0.31 -0.41 11.92
CA TYR A 60 -0.50 -1.27 11.03
C TYR A 60 -1.55 -2.08 11.80
N GLU A 61 -1.19 -2.69 12.92
CA GLU A 61 -2.13 -3.43 13.77
C GLU A 61 -3.28 -2.56 14.29
N GLN A 62 -2.99 -1.30 14.62
CA GLN A 62 -4.02 -0.34 15.05
C GLN A 62 -4.94 0.04 13.90
N LEU A 63 -4.38 0.27 12.71
CA LEU A 63 -5.15 0.55 11.50
C LEU A 63 -6.04 -0.64 11.12
N LYS A 64 -5.53 -1.87 11.22
CA LYS A 64 -6.31 -3.10 11.00
C LYS A 64 -7.50 -3.20 11.95
N GLN A 65 -7.31 -2.90 13.23
CA GLN A 65 -8.42 -2.84 14.20
C GLN A 65 -9.47 -1.77 13.87
N MET A 66 -9.08 -0.73 13.12
CA MET A 66 -9.96 0.34 12.63
C MET A 66 -10.57 0.03 11.26
N ASN A 67 -10.54 -1.23 10.80
CA ASN A 67 -11.04 -1.63 9.47
C ASN A 67 -10.34 -0.86 8.34
N THR A 68 -9.03 -0.68 8.48
CA THR A 68 -8.18 0.06 7.54
C THR A 68 -7.06 -0.83 7.01
N GLU A 69 -6.94 -0.89 5.69
CA GLU A 69 -5.82 -1.54 4.99
C GLU A 69 -4.77 -0.52 4.58
N VAL A 70 -3.50 -0.93 4.56
CA VAL A 70 -2.38 -0.09 4.10
C VAL A 70 -1.75 -0.71 2.87
N ILE A 71 -1.62 0.07 1.80
CA ILE A 71 -0.95 -0.33 0.56
C ILE A 71 0.20 0.63 0.30
N ALA A 72 1.43 0.10 0.35
CA ALA A 72 2.63 0.83 -0.04
C ALA A 72 2.85 0.70 -1.56
N ILE A 73 3.07 1.81 -2.26
CA ILE A 73 3.16 1.85 -3.73
C ILE A 73 4.39 2.65 -4.14
N SER A 74 5.21 2.06 -5.01
CA SER A 74 6.26 2.76 -5.77
C SER A 74 6.15 2.46 -7.26
N THR A 75 7.08 3.00 -8.04
CA THR A 75 7.22 2.68 -9.47
C THR A 75 8.15 1.49 -9.73
N ASP A 76 8.64 0.84 -8.68
CA ASP A 76 9.52 -0.32 -8.81
C ASP A 76 8.75 -1.56 -9.29
N THR A 77 9.50 -2.55 -9.75
CA THR A 77 8.92 -3.87 -10.02
C THR A 77 8.61 -4.58 -8.71
N VAL A 78 7.57 -5.41 -8.68
CA VAL A 78 7.20 -6.21 -7.50
C VAL A 78 8.33 -7.11 -6.98
N TYR A 79 9.31 -7.43 -7.82
CA TYR A 79 10.50 -8.22 -7.45
C TYR A 79 11.51 -7.43 -6.61
N SER A 80 11.50 -6.10 -6.71
CA SER A 80 12.34 -5.21 -5.90
C SER A 80 11.81 -5.11 -4.46
N THR A 81 10.50 -5.26 -4.28
CA THR A 81 9.78 -5.11 -3.01
C THR A 81 9.75 -6.40 -2.17
N ARG A 82 10.59 -7.39 -2.51
CA ARG A 82 10.73 -8.66 -1.79
C ARG A 82 11.68 -8.58 -0.61
#